data_AF-A0A2T8IJQ2-F1
#
_entry.id   AF-A0A2T8IJQ2-F1
#
_cell.length_a   1.000
_cell.length_b   1.000
_cell.length_c   1.000
_cell.angle_alpha   90.00
_cell.angle_beta   90.00
_cell.angle_gamma   90.00
#
_symmetry.space_group_name_H-M   'P 1'
#
loop_
_entity.id
_entity.type
_entity.pdbx_description
1 polymer ?
#
loop_
_entity_poly.entity_id
_entity_poly.type
_entity_poly.pdbx_seq_one_letter_code
_entity_poly.pdbx_strand_id
1 'polypeptide(L)'
;MSASDLPDELWARVLELGAASSALGFRDLCCLAIASRRLGRLSLHPALWSALLSRDFPSQSQPSSSSSTSTSQQQQQQQQQQQQVHPKSLYKTKFERHKVRIAEARRRAVFEAEARVLACRRRLAELEESMQAEGERMKAAVQELDNLERVRRASVALNVWQPQVVHGRQKQLVQQCTVSVDSRVSDLNMELKV
;
A
#
# COMPACT_ATOMS: atom_id res chain seq x y z
N MET A 1 16.79 49.17 -22.59
CA MET A 1 17.15 48.10 -23.54
C MET A 1 16.13 47.00 -23.37
N SER A 2 15.28 46.83 -24.38
CA SER A 2 14.24 45.82 -24.37
C SER A 2 14.84 44.45 -24.69
N ALA A 3 14.27 43.38 -24.14
CA ALA A 3 14.67 41.99 -24.41
C ALA A 3 14.74 41.64 -25.92
N SER A 4 14.04 42.42 -26.75
CA SER A 4 14.05 42.34 -28.21
C SER A 4 15.37 42.73 -28.87
N ASP A 5 16.23 43.50 -28.19
CA ASP A 5 17.38 44.17 -28.82
C ASP A 5 18.63 43.29 -28.79
N LEU A 6 18.61 42.22 -27.99
CA LEU A 6 19.72 41.28 -27.87
C LEU A 6 19.72 40.29 -29.07
N PRO A 7 20.86 39.95 -29.70
CA PRO A 7 20.97 38.97 -30.79
C PRO A 7 20.49 37.54 -30.45
N ASP A 8 20.15 36.76 -31.49
CA ASP A 8 19.61 35.39 -31.35
C ASP A 8 20.64 34.43 -30.74
N GLU A 9 21.93 34.64 -31.02
CA GLU A 9 23.04 33.83 -30.53
C GLU A 9 23.20 33.95 -29.01
N LEU A 10 23.04 35.18 -28.49
CA LEU A 10 23.11 35.44 -27.06
C LEU A 10 21.89 34.87 -26.35
N TRP A 11 20.69 35.02 -26.92
CA TRP A 11 19.50 34.37 -26.38
C TRP A 11 19.61 32.84 -26.37
N ALA A 12 20.13 32.23 -27.44
CA ALA A 12 20.36 30.79 -27.51
C ALA A 12 21.32 30.33 -26.40
N ARG A 13 22.43 31.05 -26.18
CA ARG A 13 23.38 30.75 -25.10
C ARG A 13 22.79 30.94 -23.70
N VAL A 14 22.00 31.98 -23.48
CA VAL A 14 21.30 32.20 -22.20
C VAL A 14 20.35 31.04 -21.92
N LEU A 15 19.56 30.60 -22.91
CA LEU A 15 18.65 29.48 -22.76
C LEU A 15 19.38 28.16 -22.52
N GLU A 16 20.53 27.95 -23.17
CA GLU A 16 21.35 26.74 -23.02
C GLU A 16 21.98 26.65 -21.64
N LEU A 17 22.59 27.74 -21.17
CA LEU A 17 23.13 27.83 -19.82
C LEU A 17 22.03 27.66 -18.77
N GLY A 18 20.85 28.24 -18.99
CA GLY A 18 19.72 28.06 -18.10
C GLY A 18 19.20 26.62 -18.05
N ALA A 19 19.15 25.93 -19.20
CA ALA A 19 18.78 24.52 -19.26
C ALA A 19 19.83 23.63 -18.57
N ALA A 20 21.12 23.92 -18.77
CA ALA A 20 22.21 23.18 -18.13
C ALA A 20 22.26 23.40 -16.60
N SER A 21 22.01 24.62 -16.14
CA SER A 21 22.08 25.01 -14.72
C SER A 21 20.83 24.71 -13.89
N SER A 22 19.82 24.05 -14.46
CA SER A 22 18.51 23.79 -13.84
C SER A 22 17.61 25.01 -13.59
N ALA A 23 18.06 26.22 -13.97
CA ALA A 23 17.25 27.44 -13.88
C ALA A 23 16.07 27.46 -14.86
N LEU A 24 16.18 26.74 -15.99
CA LEU A 24 15.11 26.58 -16.98
C LEU A 24 14.78 25.09 -17.17
N GLY A 25 13.50 24.76 -17.04
CA GLY A 25 12.94 23.43 -17.30
C GLY A 25 12.18 23.34 -18.63
N PHE A 26 11.73 22.13 -18.98
CA PHE A 26 10.93 21.91 -20.19
C PHE A 26 9.64 22.75 -20.21
N ARG A 27 9.03 22.96 -19.03
CA ARG A 27 7.81 23.75 -18.87
C ARG A 27 8.05 25.22 -19.23
N ASP A 28 9.16 25.78 -18.76
CA ASP A 28 9.53 27.17 -19.02
C ASP A 28 9.83 27.38 -20.51
N LEU A 29 10.53 26.44 -21.15
CA LEU A 29 10.75 26.46 -22.59
C LEU A 29 9.44 26.45 -23.38
N CYS A 30 8.45 25.64 -22.96
CA CYS A 30 7.12 25.64 -23.57
C CYS A 30 6.38 26.97 -23.36
N CYS A 31 6.47 27.58 -22.17
CA CYS A 31 5.90 28.88 -21.90
C CYS A 31 6.55 30.00 -22.73
N LEU A 32 7.88 30.00 -22.84
CA LEU A 32 8.63 30.95 -23.67
C LEU A 32 8.29 30.81 -25.16
N ALA A 33 8.05 29.58 -25.61
CA ALA A 33 7.65 29.32 -26.99
C ALA A 33 6.28 29.89 -27.35
N ILE A 34 5.36 29.96 -26.38
CA ILE A 34 4.05 30.58 -26.53
C ILE A 34 4.15 32.11 -26.42
N ALA A 35 5.01 32.60 -25.52
CA ALA A 35 5.14 34.03 -25.23
C ALA A 35 5.71 34.85 -26.39
N SER A 36 6.60 34.28 -27.22
CA SER A 36 7.08 34.97 -28.42
C SER A 36 7.47 34.02 -29.54
N ARG A 37 7.22 34.43 -30.79
CA ARG A 37 7.63 33.68 -31.99
C ARG A 37 9.16 33.51 -32.06
N ARG A 38 9.90 34.55 -31.66
CA ARG A 38 11.37 34.56 -31.64
C ARG A 38 11.92 33.51 -30.66
N LEU A 39 11.50 33.56 -29.40
CA LEU A 39 11.90 32.57 -28.39
C LEU A 39 11.33 31.19 -28.69
N GLY A 40 10.18 31.09 -29.36
CA GLY A 40 9.66 29.84 -29.92
C GLY A 40 10.66 29.15 -30.84
N ARG A 41 11.22 29.88 -31.82
CA ARG A 41 12.27 29.33 -32.69
C ARG A 41 13.51 28.91 -31.90
N LEU A 42 13.96 29.73 -30.96
CA LEU A 42 15.16 29.44 -30.16
C LEU A 42 14.96 28.25 -29.21
N SER A 43 13.77 28.09 -28.63
CA SER A 43 13.43 26.96 -27.77
C SER A 43 13.45 25.60 -28.49
N LEU A 44 13.47 25.58 -29.82
CA LEU A 44 13.55 24.36 -30.61
C LEU A 44 14.99 23.89 -30.81
N HIS A 45 16.00 24.66 -30.42
CA HIS A 45 17.40 24.28 -30.63
C HIS A 45 17.73 22.90 -30.03
N PRO A 46 18.34 21.99 -30.80
CA PRO A 46 18.64 20.63 -30.35
C PRO A 46 19.50 20.57 -29.07
N ALA A 47 20.47 21.47 -28.93
CA ALA A 47 21.39 21.55 -27.79
C ALA A 47 20.66 21.70 -26.44
N LEU A 48 19.58 22.50 -26.41
CA LEU A 48 18.76 22.71 -25.21
C LEU A 48 18.12 21.40 -24.75
N TRP A 49 17.50 20.69 -25.70
CA TRP A 49 16.81 19.44 -25.41
C TRP A 49 17.77 18.30 -25.10
N SER A 50 18.98 18.28 -25.67
CA SER A 50 20.02 17.34 -25.26
C SER A 50 20.52 17.60 -23.84
N ALA A 51 20.68 18.86 -23.42
CA ALA A 51 21.05 19.20 -22.05
C ALA A 51 19.94 18.82 -21.04
N LEU A 52 18.67 19.05 -21.39
CA LEU A 52 17.54 18.59 -20.58
C LEU A 52 17.45 17.07 -20.51
N LEU A 53 17.71 16.37 -21.62
CA LEU A 53 17.72 14.91 -21.67
C LEU A 53 18.81 14.32 -20.77
N SER A 54 20.03 14.85 -20.81
CA SER A 54 21.13 14.34 -19.98
C SER A 54 20.90 14.62 -18.50
N ARG A 55 20.29 15.77 -18.18
CA ARG A 55 19.98 16.17 -16.79
C ARG A 55 18.80 15.37 -16.21
N ASP A 56 17.67 15.32 -16.91
CA ASP A 56 16.43 14.75 -16.38
C ASP A 56 16.38 13.22 -16.54
N PHE A 57 17.15 12.67 -17.49
CA PHE A 57 17.22 11.23 -17.77
C PHE A 57 18.69 10.74 -17.88
N PRO A 58 19.47 10.80 -16.78
CA PRO A 58 20.91 10.54 -16.79
C PRO A 58 21.27 9.09 -17.17
N SER A 59 20.35 8.15 -16.96
CA SER A 59 20.61 6.71 -17.09
C SER A 59 20.75 6.19 -18.54
N GLN A 60 20.67 7.05 -19.57
CA GLN A 60 20.58 6.57 -20.95
C GLN A 60 21.01 7.59 -22.02
N SER A 61 22.00 8.44 -21.71
CA SER A 61 22.71 9.29 -22.67
C SER A 61 23.94 8.60 -23.28
N GLN A 62 24.30 7.41 -22.81
CA GLN A 62 25.23 6.53 -23.50
C GLN A 62 24.47 5.80 -24.61
N PRO A 63 24.88 5.90 -25.89
CA PRO A 63 24.40 4.95 -26.88
C PRO A 63 24.76 3.57 -26.35
N SER A 64 23.76 2.73 -26.13
CA SER A 64 23.96 1.33 -25.79
C SER A 64 24.76 0.69 -26.92
N SER A 65 26.07 0.57 -26.73
CA SER A 65 26.92 -0.34 -27.47
C SER A 65 26.50 -1.75 -27.05
N SER A 66 25.41 -2.24 -27.65
CA SER A 66 25.08 -3.65 -27.63
C SER A 66 26.16 -4.39 -28.39
N SER A 67 27.09 -4.95 -27.64
CA SER A 67 28.06 -5.94 -28.08
C SER A 67 27.33 -7.16 -28.65
N SER A 68 27.40 -7.32 -29.96
CA SER A 68 27.20 -8.62 -30.61
C SER A 68 28.00 -8.70 -31.91
N THR A 69 29.04 -9.55 -31.86
CA THR A 69 29.57 -10.41 -32.93
C THR A 69 30.12 -9.77 -34.21
N SER A 70 31.43 -9.97 -34.35
CA SER A 70 32.29 -9.87 -35.52
C SER A 70 31.72 -10.55 -36.78
N THR A 71 31.55 -9.81 -37.87
CA THR A 71 31.92 -10.26 -39.22
C THR A 71 32.07 -9.09 -40.19
N SER A 72 33.29 -8.97 -40.72
CA SER A 72 33.72 -8.44 -42.02
C SER A 72 33.40 -7.01 -42.46
N GLN A 73 34.50 -6.35 -42.84
CA GLN A 73 34.65 -5.01 -43.33
C GLN A 73 34.06 -4.81 -44.75
N GLN A 74 33.87 -3.53 -45.08
CA GLN A 74 33.72 -2.95 -46.42
C GLN A 74 32.32 -2.96 -47.05
N GLN A 75 31.48 -2.03 -46.57
CA GLN A 75 30.82 -1.00 -47.40
C GLN A 75 29.87 -0.16 -46.50
N GLN A 76 30.41 0.81 -45.76
CA GLN A 76 29.59 1.78 -45.02
C GLN A 76 30.20 3.18 -45.11
N GLN A 77 30.11 3.79 -46.28
CA GLN A 77 30.23 5.25 -46.44
C GLN A 77 28.96 5.90 -47.01
N GLN A 78 27.82 5.19 -47.02
CA GLN A 78 26.54 5.75 -47.50
C GLN A 78 25.33 5.51 -46.58
N GLN A 79 25.52 5.16 -45.29
CA GLN A 79 24.41 5.02 -44.32
C GLN A 79 24.70 5.74 -42.99
N GLN A 80 24.88 7.06 -43.03
CA GLN A 80 24.72 7.91 -41.84
C GLN A 80 23.65 9.01 -42.04
N GLN A 81 22.62 8.69 -42.83
CA GLN A 81 21.30 9.34 -42.70
C GLN A 81 20.35 8.47 -41.87
N GLN A 82 20.88 7.82 -40.82
CA GLN A 82 20.04 7.22 -39.80
C GLN A 82 19.29 8.35 -39.11
N GLN A 83 17.98 8.37 -39.30
CA GLN A 83 16.98 9.27 -38.73
C GLN A 83 17.41 9.80 -37.34
N GLN A 84 18.07 10.95 -37.32
CA GLN A 84 18.40 11.66 -36.09
C GLN A 84 17.08 12.16 -35.52
N VAL A 85 16.44 11.36 -34.67
CA VAL A 85 15.21 11.74 -33.97
C VAL A 85 15.51 13.02 -33.21
N HIS A 86 14.82 14.10 -33.58
CA HIS A 86 15.04 15.41 -32.96
C HIS A 86 15.01 15.29 -31.42
N PRO A 87 16.01 15.79 -30.67
CA PRO A 87 16.12 15.58 -29.22
C PRO A 87 14.84 15.95 -28.43
N LYS A 88 14.09 16.96 -28.87
CA LYS A 88 12.77 17.30 -28.33
C LYS A 88 11.74 16.15 -28.39
N SER A 89 11.70 15.40 -29.48
CA SER A 89 10.80 14.26 -29.66
C SER A 89 11.19 13.09 -28.74
N LEU A 90 12.50 12.85 -28.61
CA LEU A 90 13.05 11.88 -27.67
C LEU A 90 12.69 12.25 -26.22
N TYR A 91 12.87 13.52 -25.85
CA TYR A 91 12.51 14.03 -24.53
C TYR A 91 11.02 13.83 -24.25
N LYS A 92 10.15 14.21 -25.18
CA LYS A 92 8.70 14.00 -25.07
C LYS A 92 8.35 12.53 -24.81
N THR A 93 8.95 11.61 -25.56
CA THR A 93 8.70 10.17 -25.40
C THR A 93 9.17 9.66 -24.03
N LYS A 94 10.37 10.06 -23.58
CA LYS A 94 10.89 9.69 -22.26
C LYS A 94 10.05 10.26 -21.13
N PHE A 95 9.60 11.51 -21.26
CA PHE A 95 8.73 12.17 -20.30
C PHE A 95 7.40 11.45 -20.16
N GLU A 96 6.72 11.11 -21.26
CA GLU A 96 5.46 10.37 -21.18
C GLU A 96 5.64 8.99 -20.53
N ARG A 97 6.69 8.25 -20.89
CA ARG A 97 7.02 6.98 -20.22
C ARG A 97 7.29 7.16 -18.73
N HIS A 98 8.00 8.21 -18.34
CA HIS A 98 8.30 8.52 -16.95
C HIS A 98 7.03 8.88 -16.16
N LYS A 99 6.17 9.72 -16.74
CA LYS A 99 4.88 10.09 -16.18
C LYS A 99 3.99 8.86 -15.94
N VAL A 100 3.90 7.94 -16.91
CA VAL A 100 3.15 6.69 -16.75
C VAL A 100 3.75 5.83 -15.64
N ARG A 101 5.08 5.66 -15.59
CA ARG A 101 5.75 4.92 -14.52
C ARG A 101 5.46 5.48 -13.13
N ILE A 102 5.53 6.80 -12.96
CA ILE A 102 5.17 7.46 -11.69
C ILE A 102 3.71 7.19 -11.32
N ALA A 103 2.78 7.35 -12.29
CA ALA A 103 1.37 7.13 -12.05
C ALA A 103 1.08 5.68 -11.64
N GLU A 104 1.71 4.70 -12.30
CA GLU A 104 1.58 3.31 -11.92
C GLU A 104 2.20 2.98 -10.56
N ALA A 105 3.37 3.52 -10.24
CA ALA A 105 3.98 3.36 -8.92
C ALA A 105 3.06 3.89 -7.81
N ARG A 106 2.45 5.06 -8.04
CA ARG A 106 1.43 5.62 -7.13
C ARG A 106 0.22 4.71 -6.99
N ARG A 107 -0.30 4.17 -8.09
CA ARG A 107 -1.42 3.20 -8.05
C ARG A 107 -1.08 1.96 -7.25
N ARG A 108 0.12 1.38 -7.45
CA ARG A 108 0.59 0.21 -6.68
C ARG A 108 0.65 0.50 -5.19
N ALA A 109 1.22 1.64 -4.80
CA ALA A 109 1.29 2.06 -3.40
C ALA A 109 -0.11 2.20 -2.75
N VAL A 110 -1.09 2.71 -3.51
CA VAL A 110 -2.48 2.79 -3.04
C VAL A 110 -3.08 1.40 -2.83
N PHE A 111 -2.95 0.49 -3.81
CA PHE A 111 -3.47 -0.87 -3.67
C PHE A 111 -2.83 -1.65 -2.53
N GLU A 112 -1.53 -1.47 -2.28
CA GLU A 112 -0.86 -2.07 -1.12
C GLU A 112 -1.43 -1.54 0.20
N ALA A 113 -1.69 -0.24 0.30
CA ALA A 113 -2.30 0.36 1.48
C ALA A 113 -3.74 -0.15 1.68
N GLU A 114 -4.53 -0.20 0.63
CA GLU A 114 -5.90 -0.74 0.66
C GLU A 114 -5.92 -2.22 1.06
N ALA A 115 -5.00 -3.03 0.54
CA ALA A 115 -4.87 -4.43 0.91
C ALA A 115 -4.57 -4.61 2.41
N ARG A 116 -3.68 -3.78 2.97
CA ARG A 116 -3.39 -3.79 4.41
C ARG A 116 -4.62 -3.40 5.22
N VAL A 117 -5.35 -2.37 4.82
CA VAL A 117 -6.60 -1.95 5.50
C VAL A 117 -7.64 -3.08 5.47
N LEU A 118 -7.82 -3.75 4.34
CA LEU A 118 -8.74 -4.87 4.21
C LEU A 118 -8.34 -6.04 5.12
N ALA A 119 -7.05 -6.38 5.19
CA ALA A 119 -6.56 -7.42 6.09
C ALA A 119 -6.80 -7.06 7.57
N CYS A 120 -6.53 -5.82 7.97
CA CYS A 120 -6.81 -5.33 9.32
C CYS A 120 -8.31 -5.38 9.64
N ARG A 121 -9.18 -4.99 8.70
CA ARG A 121 -10.64 -5.06 8.87
C ARG A 121 -11.14 -6.49 9.09
N ARG A 122 -10.62 -7.45 8.31
CA ARG A 122 -10.96 -8.88 8.51
C ARG A 122 -10.55 -9.36 9.90
N ARG A 123 -9.33 -9.04 10.31
CA ARG A 123 -8.83 -9.41 11.64
C ARG A 123 -9.64 -8.77 12.77
N LEU A 124 -10.10 -7.52 12.59
CA LEU A 124 -10.99 -6.88 13.56
C LEU A 124 -12.34 -7.60 13.65
N ALA A 125 -12.95 -7.95 12.51
CA ALA A 125 -14.19 -8.72 12.51
C ALA A 125 -14.04 -10.09 13.20
N GLU A 126 -12.94 -10.81 12.95
CA GLU A 126 -12.65 -12.08 13.62
C GLU A 126 -12.50 -11.92 15.15
N LEU A 127 -11.84 -10.85 15.60
CA LEU A 127 -11.71 -10.55 17.02
C LEU A 127 -13.04 -10.13 17.66
N GLU A 128 -13.87 -9.37 16.94
CA GLU A 128 -15.21 -8.99 17.39
C GLU A 128 -16.10 -10.23 17.55
N GLU A 129 -16.09 -11.15 16.57
CA GLU A 129 -16.81 -12.43 16.65
C GLU A 129 -16.31 -13.29 17.82
N SER A 130 -14.99 -13.40 17.99
CA SER A 130 -14.39 -14.12 19.13
C SER A 130 -14.83 -13.51 20.45
N MET A 131 -14.80 -12.19 20.59
CA MET A 131 -15.22 -11.48 21.79
C MET A 131 -16.71 -11.70 22.08
N GLN A 132 -17.56 -11.69 21.05
CA GLN A 132 -18.99 -12.00 21.21
C GLN A 132 -19.19 -13.43 21.71
N ALA A 133 -18.50 -14.40 21.13
CA ALA A 133 -18.57 -15.80 21.54
C ALA A 133 -18.06 -16.03 22.98
N GLU A 134 -16.97 -15.35 23.38
CA GLU A 134 -16.51 -15.36 24.78
C GLU A 134 -17.56 -14.72 25.71
N GLY A 135 -18.17 -13.61 25.30
CA GLY A 135 -19.21 -12.94 26.07
C GLY A 135 -20.48 -13.80 26.24
N GLU A 136 -20.87 -14.56 25.22
CA GLU A 136 -21.96 -15.53 25.31
C GLU A 136 -21.61 -16.71 26.22
N ARG A 137 -20.37 -17.23 26.13
CA ARG A 137 -19.88 -18.28 27.05
C ARG A 137 -19.87 -17.81 28.50
N MET A 138 -19.42 -16.60 28.76
CA MET A 138 -19.44 -15.98 30.09
C MET A 138 -20.89 -15.86 30.62
N LYS A 139 -21.83 -15.39 29.80
CA LYS A 139 -23.25 -15.32 30.17
C LYS A 139 -23.83 -16.70 30.49
N ALA A 140 -23.50 -17.71 29.69
CA ALA A 140 -23.95 -19.07 29.91
C ALA A 140 -23.37 -19.65 31.21
N ALA A 141 -22.08 -19.44 31.49
CA ALA A 141 -21.43 -19.85 32.73
C ALA A 141 -22.07 -19.20 33.97
N VAL A 142 -22.40 -17.90 33.92
CA VAL A 142 -23.10 -17.21 35.01
C VAL A 142 -24.50 -17.82 35.24
N GLN A 143 -25.25 -18.10 34.17
CA GLN A 143 -26.56 -18.74 34.28
C GLN A 143 -26.46 -20.16 34.84
N GLU A 144 -25.46 -20.94 34.41
CA GLU A 144 -25.21 -22.28 34.93
C GLU A 144 -24.91 -22.23 36.44
N LEU A 145 -24.07 -21.28 36.86
CA LEU A 145 -23.73 -21.10 38.27
C LEU A 145 -24.95 -20.76 39.14
N ASP A 146 -25.83 -19.84 38.70
CA ASP A 146 -27.08 -19.54 39.42
C ASP A 146 -27.99 -20.77 39.52
N ASN A 147 -28.10 -21.55 38.44
CA ASN A 147 -28.87 -22.80 38.45
C ASN A 147 -28.29 -23.82 39.44
N LEU A 148 -26.97 -24.00 39.48
CA LEU A 148 -26.31 -24.91 40.40
C LEU A 148 -26.46 -24.45 41.86
N GLU A 149 -26.40 -23.14 42.13
CA GLU A 149 -26.68 -22.60 43.46
C GLU A 149 -28.11 -22.88 43.91
N ARG A 150 -29.10 -22.75 43.01
CA ARG A 150 -30.49 -23.10 43.30
C ARG A 150 -30.64 -24.58 43.63
N VAL A 151 -30.01 -25.46 42.85
CA VAL A 151 -29.98 -26.91 43.10
C VAL A 151 -29.33 -27.21 44.45
N ARG A 152 -28.22 -26.55 44.77
CA ARG A 152 -27.53 -26.69 46.06
C ARG A 152 -28.44 -26.31 47.22
N ARG A 153 -29.14 -25.16 47.14
CA ARG A 153 -30.10 -24.72 48.16
C ARG A 153 -31.28 -25.70 48.31
N ALA A 154 -31.83 -26.19 47.20
CA ALA A 154 -32.91 -27.18 47.20
C ALA A 154 -32.48 -28.53 47.78
N SER A 155 -31.25 -28.98 47.50
CA SER A 155 -30.69 -30.21 48.06
C SER A 155 -30.49 -30.11 49.58
N VAL A 156 -30.01 -28.96 50.09
CA VAL A 156 -29.93 -28.71 51.53
C VAL A 156 -31.32 -28.77 52.17
N ALA A 157 -32.33 -28.16 51.55
CA ALA A 157 -33.71 -28.22 52.05
C ALA A 157 -34.25 -29.66 52.09
N LEU A 158 -34.01 -30.47 51.05
CA LEU A 158 -34.39 -31.89 51.03
C LEU A 158 -33.68 -32.68 52.14
N ASN A 159 -32.37 -32.47 52.32
CA ASN A 159 -31.57 -33.17 53.33
C ASN A 159 -31.97 -32.84 54.78
N VAL A 160 -32.45 -31.62 55.03
CA VAL A 160 -32.87 -31.18 56.37
C VAL A 160 -34.32 -31.53 56.69
N TRP A 161 -35.20 -31.60 55.68
CA TRP A 161 -36.65 -31.70 55.89
C TRP A 161 -37.27 -33.07 55.53
N GLN A 162 -36.55 -33.99 54.87
CA GLN A 162 -37.10 -35.32 54.55
C GLN A 162 -36.83 -36.38 55.64
N PRO A 163 -37.83 -37.20 56.02
CA PRO A 163 -37.62 -38.36 56.89
C PRO A 163 -36.73 -39.41 56.20
N GLN A 164 -35.85 -40.05 56.97
CA GLN A 164 -34.74 -40.87 56.45
C GLN A 164 -35.15 -42.03 55.51
N VAL A 165 -36.38 -42.50 55.60
CA VAL A 165 -36.92 -43.60 54.76
C VAL A 165 -37.06 -43.18 53.29
N VAL A 166 -37.37 -41.90 53.01
CA VAL A 166 -37.47 -41.36 51.65
C VAL A 166 -36.11 -40.94 51.11
N HIS A 167 -35.23 -40.49 52.01
CA HIS A 167 -33.88 -40.03 51.72
C HIS A 167 -33.01 -41.10 51.02
N GLY A 168 -33.10 -42.38 51.42
CA GLY A 168 -32.28 -43.44 50.83
C GLY A 168 -32.50 -43.63 49.32
N ARG A 169 -33.75 -43.77 48.89
CA ARG A 169 -34.11 -44.03 47.48
C ARG A 169 -33.89 -42.82 46.59
N GLN A 170 -34.17 -41.61 47.10
CA GLN A 170 -34.01 -40.37 46.34
C GLN A 170 -32.53 -39.95 46.23
N LYS A 171 -31.73 -40.17 47.29
CA LYS A 171 -30.27 -39.97 47.25
C LYS A 171 -29.59 -40.88 46.22
N GLN A 172 -30.03 -42.13 46.11
CA GLN A 172 -29.49 -43.08 45.12
C GLN A 172 -29.79 -42.66 43.66
N LEU A 173 -30.94 -42.03 43.43
CA LEU A 173 -31.31 -41.45 42.12
C LEU A 173 -30.54 -40.16 41.80
N VAL A 174 -30.32 -39.29 42.80
CA VAL A 174 -29.59 -38.02 42.62
C VAL A 174 -28.07 -38.23 42.48
N GLN A 175 -27.51 -39.25 43.12
CA GLN A 175 -26.08 -39.60 43.02
C GLN A 175 -25.68 -40.22 41.67
N GLN A 176 -26.60 -40.37 40.70
CA GLN A 176 -26.27 -40.81 39.33
C GLN A 176 -25.61 -39.71 38.48
N CYS A 177 -25.53 -38.46 38.97
CA CYS A 177 -24.76 -37.41 38.32
C CYS A 177 -23.25 -37.68 38.49
N THR A 178 -22.56 -37.90 37.37
CA THR A 178 -21.14 -38.28 37.28
C THR A 178 -20.15 -37.22 37.76
N VAL A 179 -20.60 -35.99 38.06
CA VAL A 179 -19.77 -34.86 38.54
C VAL A 179 -20.46 -34.21 39.75
N SER A 180 -19.68 -33.88 40.79
CA SER A 180 -20.24 -33.25 41.99
C SER A 180 -20.62 -31.79 41.69
N VAL A 181 -21.78 -31.36 42.23
CA VAL A 181 -22.26 -29.98 42.05
C VAL A 181 -21.24 -28.97 42.59
N ASP A 182 -20.60 -29.27 43.72
CA ASP A 182 -19.60 -28.39 44.34
C ASP A 182 -18.32 -28.27 43.49
N SER A 183 -17.87 -29.33 42.81
CA SER A 183 -16.71 -29.21 41.90
C SER A 183 -17.04 -28.35 40.70
N ARG A 184 -18.22 -28.56 40.08
CA ARG A 184 -18.66 -27.76 38.92
C ARG A 184 -18.87 -26.29 39.27
N VAL A 185 -19.40 -25.99 40.46
CA VAL A 185 -19.49 -24.60 40.97
C VAL A 185 -18.11 -23.99 41.16
N SER A 186 -17.14 -24.74 41.72
CA SER A 186 -15.77 -24.24 41.89
C SER A 186 -15.11 -23.95 40.54
N ASP A 187 -15.25 -24.84 39.56
CA ASP A 187 -14.68 -24.68 38.22
C ASP A 187 -15.24 -23.44 37.51
N LEU A 188 -16.57 -23.29 37.48
CA LEU A 188 -17.22 -22.11 36.90
C LEU A 188 -16.79 -20.82 37.60
N ASN A 189 -16.66 -20.84 38.93
CA ASN A 189 -16.21 -19.67 39.68
C ASN A 189 -14.75 -19.30 39.37
N MET A 190 -13.91 -20.26 38.97
CA MET A 190 -12.57 -19.99 38.47
C MET A 190 -12.60 -19.44 37.04
N GLU A 191 -13.46 -19.96 36.16
CA GLU A 191 -13.65 -19.46 34.80
C GLU A 191 -14.18 -18.01 34.76
N LEU A 192 -15.04 -17.62 35.71
CA LEU A 192 -15.60 -16.26 35.83
C LEU A 192 -14.66 -15.24 36.49
N LYS A 193 -13.63 -15.69 37.21
CA LYS A 193 -12.69 -14.83 37.96
C LYS A 193 -11.43 -14.45 37.17
N VAL A 194 -11.29 -14.96 35.93
CA VAL A 194 -10.24 -14.57 34.98
C VAL A 194 -10.56 -13.19 34.41
#